data_AF-A0A522BZQ0-F1
#
_entry.id   AF-A0A522BZQ0-F1
#
_cell.length_a   1.000
_cell.length_b   1.000
_cell.length_c   1.000
_cell.angle_alpha   90.00
_cell.angle_beta   90.00
_cell.angle_gamma   90.00
#
_symmetry.space_group_name_H-M   'P 1'
#
loop_
_entity.id
_entity.type
_entity.pdbx_description
1 polymer ?
#
loop_
_entity_poly.entity_id
_entity_poly.type
_entity_poly.pdbx_seq_one_letter_code
_entity_poly.pdbx_strand_id
1 'polypeptide(L)'
;MARALGRPLRSDESVHHRNGDRSDNRLENLELWSRFQPTGARVADKLAFAFELIRRYDREAVRTLGLDLDPETGAPWPQAPTSEAESPPPQTGQRAL
;
A
#
# COMPACT_ATOMS: atom_id res chain seq x y z
N MET A 1 15.37 2.59 15.41
CA MET A 1 14.55 2.65 14.18
C MET A 1 13.05 2.84 14.44
N ALA A 2 12.31 1.90 15.04
CA ALA A 2 10.83 2.00 15.19
C ALA A 2 10.32 3.34 15.75
N ARG A 3 10.99 3.90 16.77
CA ARG A 3 10.68 5.22 17.32
C ARG A 3 10.77 6.34 16.28
N ALA A 4 11.79 6.32 15.43
CA ALA A 4 11.97 7.31 14.36
C ALA A 4 10.92 7.17 13.25
N LEU A 5 10.43 5.95 12.99
CA LEU A 5 9.35 5.69 12.04
C LEU A 5 7.96 6.03 12.59
N GLY A 6 7.82 6.23 13.91
CA GLY A 6 6.51 6.39 14.58
C GLY A 6 5.63 5.14 14.54
N ARG A 7 6.19 3.97 14.22
CA ARG A 7 5.47 2.68 14.14
C ARG A 7 6.40 1.50 14.41
N PRO A 8 5.87 0.32 14.80
CA PRO A 8 6.67 -0.90 14.82
C PRO A 8 7.18 -1.26 13.42
N LEU A 9 8.28 -2.01 13.38
CA LEU A 9 8.76 -2.65 12.16
C LEU A 9 7.74 -3.69 11.71
N ARG A 10 7.52 -3.78 10.40
CA ARG A 10 6.77 -4.88 9.81
C ARG A 10 7.59 -6.17 9.85
N SER A 11 6.93 -7.32 9.73
CA SER A 11 7.59 -8.64 9.73
C SER A 11 8.61 -8.78 8.60
N ASP A 12 8.34 -8.15 7.46
CA ASP A 12 9.19 -8.10 6.27
C ASP A 12 10.25 -6.99 6.32
N GLU A 13 10.36 -6.22 7.42
CA GLU A 13 11.35 -5.16 7.60
C GLU A 13 12.50 -5.59 8.53
N SER A 14 13.65 -4.94 8.36
CA SER A 14 14.81 -5.09 9.25
C SER A 14 15.60 -3.79 9.35
N VAL A 15 16.47 -3.72 10.36
CA VAL A 15 17.36 -2.58 10.55
C VAL A 15 18.78 -3.00 10.21
N HIS A 16 19.40 -2.27 9.29
CA HIS A 16 20.80 -2.45 8.94
C HIS A 16 21.65 -1.34 9.57
N HIS A 17 22.89 -1.68 9.95
CA HIS A 17 23.87 -0.73 10.48
C HIS A 17 24.90 -0.45 9.39
N ARG A 18 24.98 0.81 8.93
CA ARG A 18 25.84 1.20 7.80
C ARG A 18 27.31 0.87 8.04
N ASN A 19 27.79 1.06 9.26
CA ASN A 19 29.18 0.80 9.65
C ASN A 19 29.46 -0.64 10.11
N GLY A 20 28.45 -1.53 10.13
CA GLY A 20 28.56 -2.91 10.61
C GLY A 20 28.68 -3.08 12.12
N ASP A 21 28.82 -1.99 12.89
CA ASP A 21 28.83 -2.01 14.35
C ASP A 21 27.39 -2.08 14.88
N ARG A 22 27.02 -3.22 15.47
CA ARG A 22 25.69 -3.47 16.04
C ARG A 22 25.43 -2.68 17.33
N SER A 23 26.45 -2.09 17.94
CA SER A 23 26.33 -1.27 19.14
C SER A 23 26.00 0.19 18.81
N ASP A 24 26.34 0.67 17.61
CA ASP A 24 26.11 2.04 17.16
C ASP A 24 24.66 2.26 16.69
N ASN A 25 23.79 2.59 17.64
CA ASN A 25 22.36 2.77 17.44
C ASN A 25 21.95 4.22 17.07
N ARG A 26 22.91 5.08 16.71
CA ARG A 26 22.61 6.45 16.25
C ARG A 26 21.79 6.39 14.95
N LEU A 27 20.77 7.26 14.83
CA LEU A 27 19.79 7.14 13.74
C LEU A 27 20.43 7.28 12.36
N GLU A 28 21.44 8.15 12.22
CA GLU A 28 22.22 8.33 11.00
C GLU A 28 22.99 7.07 10.55
N ASN A 29 23.31 6.17 11.49
CA ASN A 29 23.97 4.90 11.20
C ASN A 29 22.99 3.77 10.84
N LEU A 30 21.68 3.98 11.02
CA LEU A 30 20.67 2.95 10.81
C LEU A 30 19.95 3.13 9.47
N GLU A 31 19.66 2.02 8.81
CA GLU A 31 18.84 1.96 7.61
C GLU A 31 17.66 1.01 7.80
N LEU A 32 16.50 1.38 7.25
CA LEU A 32 15.36 0.48 7.13
C LEU A 32 15.51 -0.33 5.86
N TRP A 33 15.51 -1.65 5.99
CA TRP A 33 15.62 -2.59 4.86
C TRP A 33 14.33 -3.40 4.73
N SER A 34 13.84 -3.59 3.50
CA SER A 34 12.83 -4.60 3.17
C SER A 34 13.52 -5.93 2.86
N ARG A 35 13.06 -7.02 3.48
CA ARG A 35 13.64 -8.36 3.32
C ARG A 35 12.87 -9.25 2.36
N PHE A 36 11.59 -8.99 2.16
CA PHE A 36 10.75 -9.83 1.32
C PHE A 36 10.80 -9.38 -0.14
N GLN A 37 10.90 -10.36 -1.04
CA GLN A 37 10.77 -10.19 -2.48
C GLN A 37 10.21 -11.49 -3.09
N PRO A 38 9.23 -11.43 -4.01
CA PRO A 38 8.65 -12.61 -4.62
C PRO A 38 9.66 -13.27 -5.57
N THR A 39 10.21 -14.42 -5.17
CA THR A 39 11.11 -15.23 -6.00
C THR A 39 10.33 -16.22 -6.86
N GLY A 40 10.83 -16.52 -8.07
CA GLY A 40 10.17 -17.46 -8.99
C GLY A 40 8.77 -17.04 -9.47
N ALA A 41 8.40 -15.76 -9.32
CA ALA A 41 7.05 -15.27 -9.61
C ALA A 41 6.87 -14.77 -11.06
N ARG A 42 5.61 -14.74 -11.53
CA ARG A 42 5.27 -14.20 -12.86
C ARG A 42 5.55 -12.70 -12.90
N VAL A 43 5.72 -12.17 -14.10
CA VAL A 43 5.95 -10.72 -14.32
C VAL A 43 4.82 -9.89 -13.67
N ALA A 44 3.56 -10.30 -13.86
CA ALA A 44 2.41 -9.62 -13.26
C ALA A 44 2.49 -9.54 -11.73
N ASP A 45 2.92 -10.62 -11.06
CA ASP A 45 3.05 -10.67 -9.60
C ASP A 45 4.19 -9.75 -9.11
N LYS A 46 5.29 -9.67 -9.88
CA LYS A 46 6.40 -8.76 -9.59
C LYS A 46 5.99 -7.29 -9.72
N LEU A 47 5.21 -6.97 -10.75
CA LEU A 47 4.68 -5.62 -10.96
C LEU A 47 3.74 -5.24 -9.82
N ALA A 48 2.80 -6.12 -9.45
CA ALA A 48 1.92 -5.92 -8.31
C ALA A 48 2.71 -5.64 -7.01
N PHE A 49 3.74 -6.45 -6.73
CA PHE A 49 4.62 -6.25 -5.58
C PHE A 49 5.38 -4.91 -5.64
N ALA A 50 5.89 -4.51 -6.81
CA ALA A 50 6.55 -3.22 -6.99
C ALA A 50 5.60 -2.04 -6.71
N PHE A 51 4.34 -2.13 -7.17
CA PHE A 51 3.33 -1.12 -6.87
C PHE A 51 3.03 -1.04 -5.36
N GLU A 52 2.92 -2.18 -4.68
CA GLU A 52 2.73 -2.19 -3.22
C GLU A 52 3.91 -1.58 -2.47
N LEU A 53 5.14 -1.85 -2.91
CA LEU A 53 6.36 -1.25 -2.35
C LEU A 53 6.35 0.27 -2.47
N ILE A 54 6.10 0.80 -3.66
CA ILE A 54 6.04 2.23 -3.92
C ILE A 54 4.94 2.87 -3.07
N ARG A 55 3.73 2.28 -3.07
CA ARG A 55 2.61 2.74 -2.26
C ARG A 55 2.92 2.78 -0.77
N ARG A 56 3.71 1.83 -0.28
CA ARG A 56 4.05 1.71 1.13
C ARG A 56 5.11 2.70 1.58
N TYR A 57 6.12 2.96 0.76
CA TYR A 57 7.34 3.68 1.17
C TYR A 57 7.48 5.06 0.57
N ASP A 58 6.83 5.36 -0.55
CA ASP A 58 6.95 6.65 -1.24
C ASP A 58 5.60 7.16 -1.74
N ARG A 59 4.82 7.76 -0.83
CA ARG A 59 3.51 8.32 -1.17
C ARG A 59 3.60 9.51 -2.14
N GLU A 60 4.72 10.21 -2.17
CA GLU A 60 4.92 11.30 -3.12
C GLU A 60 5.11 10.73 -4.52
N ALA A 61 5.95 9.70 -4.69
CA ALA A 61 6.09 9.02 -5.98
C ALA A 61 4.77 8.44 -6.47
N VAL A 62 3.93 7.87 -5.59
CA VAL A 62 2.57 7.44 -5.96
C VAL A 62 1.79 8.57 -6.61
N ARG A 63 1.76 9.74 -5.96
CA ARG A 63 1.01 10.91 -6.43
C ARG A 63 1.60 11.47 -7.72
N THR A 64 2.92 11.63 -7.78
CA THR A 64 3.63 12.16 -8.96
C THR A 64 3.46 11.27 -10.18
N LEU A 65 3.41 9.96 -9.99
CA LEU A 65 3.20 8.99 -11.07
C LEU A 65 1.72 8.71 -11.37
N GLY A 66 0.79 9.32 -10.63
CA GLY A 66 -0.66 9.09 -10.77
C GLY A 66 -1.09 7.64 -10.44
N LEU A 67 -0.32 6.92 -9.62
CA LEU A 67 -0.58 5.53 -9.27
C LEU A 67 -1.66 5.35 -8.21
N ASP A 68 -2.14 6.45 -7.63
CA ASP A 68 -3.35 6.52 -6.80
C ASP A 68 -4.60 6.89 -7.60
N LEU A 69 -4.48 7.14 -8.91
CA LEU A 69 -5.59 7.51 -9.78
C LEU A 69 -6.01 6.35 -10.69
N ASP A 70 -7.27 6.42 -11.08
CA ASP A 70 -7.89 5.58 -12.08
C ASP A 70 -7.38 5.93 -13.47
N PRO A 71 -6.87 4.95 -14.26
CA PRO A 71 -6.31 5.26 -15.57
C PRO A 71 -7.38 5.61 -16.61
N GLU A 72 -8.64 5.23 -16.39
CA GLU A 72 -9.77 5.54 -17.27
C GLU A 72 -10.45 6.85 -16.88
N THR A 73 -10.62 7.12 -15.58
CA THR A 73 -11.39 8.26 -15.07
C THR A 73 -10.55 9.39 -14.47
N GLY A 74 -9.30 9.12 -14.10
CA GLY A 74 -8.42 10.06 -13.39
C GLY A 74 -8.84 10.33 -11.93
N ALA A 75 -9.89 9.67 -11.43
CA ALA A 75 -10.35 9.79 -10.05
C ALA A 75 -9.46 8.94 -9.11
N PRO A 76 -9.34 9.26 -7.81
CA PRO A 76 -8.65 8.38 -6.87
C PRO A 76 -9.23 6.96 -6.87
N TRP A 77 -8.36 5.94 -6.94
CA TRP A 77 -8.74 4.51 -6.93
C TRP A 77 -9.63 4.22 -5.71
N PRO A 78 -10.69 3.41 -5.85
CA PRO A 78 -11.94 3.62 -5.11
C PRO A 78 -11.74 3.59 -3.61
N GLN A 79 -12.21 4.65 -2.94
CA GLN A 79 -12.71 4.49 -1.58
C GLN A 79 -13.87 3.50 -1.67
N ALA A 80 -13.89 2.49 -0.78
CA ALA A 80 -15.00 1.54 -0.71
C ALA A 80 -16.33 2.27 -0.83
N PRO A 81 -17.32 1.72 -1.56
CA PRO A 81 -18.60 2.40 -1.74
C PRO A 81 -19.15 2.77 -0.36
N THR A 82 -19.28 4.08 -0.09
CA THR A 82 -20.00 4.56 1.08
C THR A 82 -21.37 3.89 1.02
N SER A 83 -21.72 3.14 2.06
CA SER A 83 -22.83 2.18 2.12
C SER A 83 -24.23 2.81 2.05
N GLU A 84 -24.42 3.92 1.35
CA GLU A 84 -25.68 4.70 1.35
C GLU A 84 -26.45 4.68 0.03
N ALA A 85 -25.97 4.00 -1.02
CA ALA A 85 -26.67 3.96 -2.29
C ALA A 85 -26.97 2.52 -2.74
N GLU A 86 -27.94 1.87 -2.09
CA GLU A 86 -28.90 0.96 -2.74
C GLU A 86 -29.93 0.45 -1.71
N SER A 87 -30.93 1.28 -1.40
CA SER A 87 -32.26 0.72 -1.09
C SER A 87 -32.93 0.44 -2.43
N PRO A 88 -33.28 -0.81 -2.76
CA PRO A 88 -34.00 -1.08 -4.00
C PRO A 88 -35.40 -0.42 -3.94
N PRO A 89 -35.90 0.13 -5.06
CA PRO A 89 -37.21 0.79 -5.08
C PRO A 89 -38.33 -0.21 -4.76
N PRO A 90 -39.41 0.21 -4.08
CA PRO A 90 -40.55 -0.67 -3.81
C PRO A 90 -41.18 -1.13 -5.12
N GLN A 91 -41.34 -2.45 -5.28
CA GLN A 91 -41.98 -3.03 -6.46
C GLN A 91 -43.47 -2.69 -6.46
N THR A 92 -43.86 -1.82 -7.39
CA THR A 92 -45.25 -1.46 -7.66
C THR A 92 -45.94 -2.61 -8.41
N GLY A 93 -46.73 -3.39 -7.68
CA GLY A 93 -48.02 -3.95 -8.10
C GLY A 93 -48.08 -4.96 -9.27
N GLN A 94 -48.53 -6.18 -8.96
CA GLN A 94 -49.44 -6.91 -9.83
C GLN A 94 -50.75 -7.19 -9.09
N ARG A 95 -51.82 -6.58 -9.57
CA ARG A 95 -53.22 -6.97 -9.36
C ARG A 95 -53.67 -7.76 -10.59
N ALA A 96 -54.18 -8.98 -10.40
CA ALA A 96 -55.09 -9.76 -11.26
C ALA A 96 -55.10 -11.19 -10.65
N LEU A 97 -56.19 -11.85 -10.29
CA LEU A 97 -57.64 -11.71 -10.53
C LEU A 97 -58.41 -12.00 -9.23
#